data_AF-A0A6B3CR38-F1
#
_entry.id   AF-A0A6B3CR38-F1
#
_cell.length_a   1.000
_cell.length_b   1.000
_cell.length_c   1.000
_cell.angle_alpha   90.00
_cell.angle_beta   90.00
_cell.angle_gamma   90.00
#
_symmetry.space_group_name_H-M   'P 1'
#
loop_
_entity.id
_entity.type
_entity.pdbx_description
1 polymer ?
#
loop_
_entity_poly.entity_id
_entity_poly.type
_entity_poly.pdbx_seq_one_letter_code
_entity_poly.pdbx_strand_id
1 'polypeptide(L)' 'MGGEGDGLRKYHDRRDFGRTGEPAGDGAPGEGGRPRFVVQIHDASTLHFDFRLQVA' A
#
# COMPACT_ATOMS: atom_id res chain seq x y z
N MET A 1 -6.01 -5.60 -27.39
CA MET A 1 -5.10 -4.89 -26.47
C MET A 1 -5.01 -5.72 -25.19
N GLY A 2 -3.90 -6.44 -24.99
CA GLY A 2 -3.65 -7.21 -23.75
C GLY A 2 -2.95 -6.32 -22.71
N GLY A 3 -2.92 -6.64 -21.42
CA GLY A 3 -3.41 -7.83 -20.71
C GLY A 3 -3.52 -7.54 -19.21
N GLU A 4 -3.53 -8.61 -18.40
CA GLU A 4 -3.39 -8.62 -16.92
C GLU A 4 -4.65 -8.48 -16.06
N GLY A 5 -5.63 -9.37 -16.29
CA GLY A 5 -6.70 -9.67 -15.33
C GLY A 5 -6.38 -10.78 -14.32
N ASP A 6 -5.18 -11.39 -14.32
CA ASP A 6 -4.87 -12.58 -13.49
C ASP A 6 -3.46 -12.59 -12.87
N GLY A 7 -2.65 -11.55 -13.06
CA GLY A 7 -1.28 -11.50 -12.48
C GLY A 7 -1.25 -11.17 -10.99
N LEU A 8 -2.22 -10.37 -10.53
CA LEU A 8 -2.26 -9.83 -9.17
C LEU A 8 -3.19 -10.61 -8.24
N ARG A 9 -3.92 -11.61 -8.74
CA ARG A 9 -4.87 -12.39 -7.91
C ARG A 9 -4.17 -13.10 -6.75
N LYS A 10 -3.05 -13.77 -7.05
CA LYS A 10 -2.19 -14.39 -6.04
C LYS A 10 -1.50 -13.37 -5.10
N TYR A 11 -1.36 -12.11 -5.53
CA TYR A 11 -0.86 -11.03 -4.68
C TYR A 11 -1.94 -10.57 -3.69
N HIS A 12 -3.17 -10.40 -4.15
CA HIS A 12 -4.31 -10.04 -3.30
C HIS A 12 -4.69 -11.16 -2.30
N ASP A 13 -4.65 -12.43 -2.71
CA ASP A 13 -4.93 -13.57 -1.82
C ASP A 13 -3.92 -13.66 -0.64
N ARG A 14 -2.72 -13.10 -0.81
CA ARG A 14 -1.70 -13.02 0.26
C ARG A 14 -1.91 -11.84 1.21
N ARG A 15 -2.78 -10.88 0.87
CA ARG A 15 -3.14 -9.77 1.76
C ARG A 15 -4.38 -10.14 2.57
N ASP A 16 -4.15 -10.70 3.74
CA ASP A 16 -5.21 -10.92 4.73
C ASP A 16 -5.34 -9.65 5.61
N PHE A 17 -6.21 -8.72 5.18
CA PHE A 17 -6.54 -7.48 5.90
C PHE A 17 -7.28 -7.71 7.23
N GLY A 18 -7.66 -8.96 7.55
CA GLY A 18 -8.13 -9.34 8.89
C GLY A 18 -6.99 -9.65 9.86
N ARG A 19 -5.78 -9.91 9.35
CA ARG A 19 -4.57 -10.19 10.13
C ARG A 19 -3.55 -9.04 10.10
N THR A 20 -3.55 -8.24 9.04
CA THR A 20 -2.75 -7.00 8.97
C THR A 20 -3.56 -5.80 9.41
N GLY A 21 -2.99 -4.95 10.28
CA GLY A 21 -3.55 -3.63 10.60
C GLY A 21 -3.33 -2.60 9.48
N GLU A 22 -2.74 -3.01 8.36
CA GLU A 22 -2.56 -2.13 7.21
C GLU A 22 -3.91 -1.84 6.54
N PRO A 23 -4.24 -0.56 6.30
CA PRO A 23 -5.45 -0.21 5.59
C PRO A 23 -5.40 -0.74 4.15
N ALA A 24 -6.52 -1.33 3.70
CA ALA A 24 -6.78 -1.46 2.27
C ALA A 24 -6.70 -0.04 1.69
N GLY A 25 -5.83 0.20 0.72
CA GLY A 25 -5.53 1.53 0.18
C GLY A 25 -6.69 2.23 -0.55
N ASP A 26 -7.94 1.93 -0.19
CA ASP A 26 -9.19 2.48 -0.75
C ASP A 26 -9.55 3.88 -0.22
N GLY A 27 -8.68 4.49 0.58
CA GLY A 27 -8.80 5.89 0.93
C GLY A 27 -8.42 6.75 -0.27
N ALA A 28 -9.37 7.07 -1.16
CA ALA A 28 -9.18 8.13 -2.14
C ALA A 28 -8.62 9.37 -1.40
N PRO A 29 -7.51 9.97 -1.87
CA PRO A 29 -7.09 11.27 -1.41
C PRO A 29 -8.29 12.21 -1.34
N GLY A 30 -8.63 12.70 -0.14
CA GLY A 30 -9.67 13.73 -0.05
C GLY A 30 -9.26 14.91 -0.94
N GLU A 31 -10.09 15.23 -1.94
CA GLU A 31 -9.87 16.35 -2.85
C GLU A 31 -9.64 17.63 -2.01
N GLY A 32 -8.45 18.23 -2.14
CA GLY A 32 -8.11 19.51 -1.51
C GLY A 32 -7.13 19.48 -0.33
N GLY A 33 -6.59 18.32 0.06
CA GLY A 33 -5.56 18.22 1.10
C GLY A 33 -4.13 18.52 0.60
N ARG A 34 -3.28 19.12 1.44
CA ARG A 34 -1.83 19.20 1.17
C ARG A 34 -1.25 17.78 1.03
N PRO A 35 -0.28 17.52 0.12
CA PRO A 35 0.35 16.22 -0.01
C PRO A 35 0.92 15.75 1.33
N ARG A 36 0.63 14.49 1.69
CA ARG A 36 1.12 13.86 2.91
C ARG A 36 2.21 12.84 2.57
N PHE A 37 3.12 12.64 3.51
CA PHE A 37 4.12 11.59 3.45
C PHE A 37 4.21 10.87 4.80
N VAL A 38 4.63 9.61 4.77
CA VAL A 38 4.93 8.83 5.97
C VAL A 38 6.30 8.18 5.83
N VAL A 39 7.01 8.10 6.95
CA VAL A 39 8.25 7.33 7.08
C VAL A 39 8.02 6.32 8.19
N GLN A 40 8.17 5.04 7.89
CA GLN A 40 7.94 3.96 8.85
C GLN A 40 9.23 3.19 9.06
N ILE A 41 9.59 2.94 10.31
CA ILE A 41 10.68 2.01 10.66
C ILE A 41 10.10 0.60 10.52
N HIS A 42 10.70 -0.20 9.65
CA HIS A 42 10.28 -1.57 9.38
C HIS A 42 11.40 -2.53 9.82
N ASP A 43 11.21 -3.09 11.01
CA ASP A 43 12.10 -4.11 11.59
C ASP A 43 11.61 -5.52 11.20
N ALA A 44 11.92 -5.92 9.97
CA ALA A 44 11.62 -7.26 9.44
C ALA A 44 12.87 -8.15 9.49
N SER A 45 13.09 -9.00 8.48
CA SER A 45 14.35 -9.75 8.34
C SER A 45 15.58 -8.85 8.20
N THR A 46 15.37 -7.60 7.80
CA THR A 46 16.39 -6.55 7.78
C THR A 46 15.72 -5.26 8.17
N LEU A 47 16.37 -4.49 9.06
CA LEU A 47 15.89 -3.17 9.44
C LEU A 47 15.96 -2.24 8.23
N HIS A 48 14.81 -1.71 7.83
CA HIS A 48 14.71 -0.75 6.73
C HIS A 48 13.66 0.31 7.03
N PHE A 49 13.64 1.36 6.21
CA PHE A 49 12.66 2.44 6.31
C PHE A 49 11.76 2.41 5.08
N ASP A 50 10.45 2.33 5.31
CA ASP A 50 9.45 2.45 4.26
C ASP A 50 9.06 3.92 4.10
N PHE A 51 9.33 4.46 2.92
CA PHE A 51 8.97 5.83 2.56
C PHE A 51 7.78 5.82 1.60
N ARG A 52 6.66 6.42 2.00
CA ARG A 52 5.44 6.47 1.17
C ARG A 52 5.04 7.93 0.93
N LEU A 53 4.82 8.26 -0.34
CA LEU A 53 4.35 9.57 -0.80
C LEU A 53 2.92 9.47 -1.29
N GLN A 54 2.11 10.45 -0.94
CA GLN A 54 0.84 10.68 -1.62
C GLN A 54 1.12 11.37 -2.97
N VAL A 55 0.74 10.73 -4.07
CA VAL A 55 0.81 11.28 -5.42
C VAL A 55 -0.64 11.48 -5.90
N ALA A 56 -0.94 12.67 -6.43
CA ALA A 56 -2.26 13.04 -6.96
C ALA A 56 -2.43 12.57 -8.41
#